data_AF-A0A831SJA8-F1
#
_entry.id   AF-A0A831SJA8-F1
#
_cell.length_a   1.000
_cell.length_b   1.000
_cell.length_c   1.000
_cell.angle_alpha   90.00
_cell.angle_beta   90.00
_cell.angle_gamma   90.00
#
_symmetry.space_group_name_H-M   'P 1'
#
loop_
_entity.id
_entity.type
_entity.pdbx_description
1 polymer ?
#
loop_
_entity_poly.entity_id
_entity_poly.type
_entity_poly.pdbx_seq_one_letter_code
_entity_poly.pdbx_strand_id
1 'polypeptide(L)'
;MKKYTELFPIWLPTVLVILLIGTIGVSIVGDYGITTDEPMEIDMVQWNIDLIKEGKPLPEDLSFYGPFFNTIAEIIFRITKTLSPSLRDGSFHNNSKKLLLKKIKVKHYSTFLFSILAYFTVAKLAGPLCGKNSIWLAPVILAFLPRFWGHSFFNPKDIPFATMFIVCTFVAALLLRNLSINNNSESEKRDTFLVKEIIAFAIAVGILTGIRVGGFFLIFYLLATHLFIEYPKLKFKFFREYKNFYKLLIATWQITTTVCYPSIWYAPIVIFMLASSYFGKDTWFGNFLATHPSLQLKKIPQWYGILFLIAFTSWVLTVFVQTSKDFHITATKRIAERASNFLFKKPVKYIVVFPSAVIFHFSFLIWFVSALVYLSKHSWKGDVLFDGNFISAHNLPWTYIPKWLMITIPLPFQIAFVIGILFIIFNNKHQEQYQKSIFLLLLFQIFFLPLIAITRGST
;
A
#
# COMPACT_ATOMS: atom_id res chain seq x y z
N MET A 1 25.47 26.79 -1.18
CA MET A 1 26.45 26.07 -0.35
C MET A 1 26.18 26.17 1.16
N LYS A 2 25.94 27.36 1.75
CA LYS A 2 25.67 27.53 3.20
C LYS A 2 24.62 26.61 3.84
N LYS A 3 23.53 26.27 3.13
CA LYS A 3 22.47 25.40 3.66
C LYS A 3 22.87 23.91 3.76
N TYR A 4 23.80 23.46 2.91
CA TYR A 4 24.27 22.08 2.90
C TYR A 4 25.34 21.82 3.97
N THR A 5 26.18 22.81 4.26
CA THR A 5 27.18 22.76 5.33
C THR A 5 26.57 22.64 6.73
N GLU A 6 25.35 23.15 6.95
CA GLU A 6 24.64 23.00 8.23
C GLU A 6 23.87 21.68 8.35
N LEU A 7 23.37 21.13 7.24
CA LEU A 7 22.57 19.89 7.23
C LEU A 7 23.43 18.63 7.34
N PHE A 8 24.63 18.64 6.76
CA PHE A 8 25.53 17.48 6.76
C PHE A 8 25.90 16.97 8.17
N PRO A 9 26.34 17.81 9.13
CA PRO A 9 26.70 17.33 10.46
C PRO A 9 25.50 16.76 11.25
N ILE A 10 24.28 17.24 10.98
CA ILE A 10 23.06 16.76 11.64
C ILE A 10 22.67 15.34 11.16
N TRP A 11 22.80 15.09 9.86
CA TRP A 11 22.38 13.81 9.26
C TRP A 11 23.48 12.75 9.25
N LEU A 12 24.76 13.14 9.38
CA LEU A 12 25.89 12.21 9.35
C LEU A 12 25.73 11.04 10.35
N PRO A 13 25.40 11.26 11.65
CA PRO A 13 25.20 10.14 12.58
C PRO A 13 24.08 9.19 12.13
N THR A 14 22.99 9.75 11.60
CA THR A 14 21.86 8.95 11.10
C THR A 14 22.26 8.10 9.90
N VAL A 15 23.01 8.66 8.96
CA VAL A 15 23.49 7.92 7.79
C VAL A 15 24.46 6.82 8.21
N LEU A 16 25.39 7.09 9.13
CA LEU A 16 26.32 6.09 9.65
C LEU A 16 25.61 4.94 10.36
N VAL A 17 24.59 5.24 11.16
CA VAL A 17 23.75 4.23 11.83
C VAL A 17 23.02 3.36 10.80
N ILE A 18 22.42 3.95 9.76
CA ILE A 18 21.71 3.20 8.72
C ILE A 18 22.68 2.34 7.90
N LEU A 19 23.89 2.85 7.60
CA LEU A 19 24.93 2.06 6.95
C LEU A 19 25.37 0.89 7.81
N LEU A 20 25.58 1.09 9.12
CA LEU A 20 25.92 0.03 10.05
C LEU A 20 24.82 -1.05 10.10
N ILE A 21 23.56 -0.64 10.25
CA ILE A 21 22.39 -1.53 10.17
C ILE A 21 22.39 -2.32 8.86
N GLY A 22 22.62 -1.63 7.73
CA GLY A 22 22.66 -2.23 6.41
C GLY A 22 23.78 -3.27 6.28
N THR A 23 24.99 -2.94 6.73
CA THR A 23 26.15 -3.85 6.69
C THR A 23 25.92 -5.09 7.56
N ILE A 24 25.44 -4.90 8.80
CA ILE A 24 25.13 -6.02 9.69
C ILE A 24 24.05 -6.89 9.06
N GLY A 25 22.93 -6.30 8.63
CA GLY A 25 21.83 -7.06 8.07
C GLY A 25 22.22 -7.82 6.80
N VAL A 26 22.90 -7.21 5.83
CA VAL A 26 23.38 -7.89 4.62
C VAL A 26 24.29 -9.08 4.96
N SER A 27 25.12 -8.95 6.00
CA SER A 27 26.02 -10.04 6.43
C SER A 27 25.30 -11.25 7.01
N ILE A 28 24.13 -11.06 7.63
CA ILE A 28 23.36 -12.12 8.31
C ILE A 28 22.12 -12.59 7.55
N VAL A 29 21.68 -11.91 6.48
CA VAL A 29 20.49 -12.30 5.69
C VAL A 29 20.53 -13.79 5.30
N GLY A 30 21.72 -14.30 4.98
CA GLY A 30 21.91 -15.69 4.56
C GLY A 30 21.72 -16.74 5.66
N ASP A 31 21.69 -16.32 6.92
CA ASP A 31 21.59 -17.22 8.09
C ASP A 31 20.12 -17.50 8.49
N TYR A 32 19.17 -16.78 7.89
CA TYR A 32 17.75 -16.97 8.16
C TYR A 32 17.19 -18.21 7.44
N GLY A 33 16.31 -18.92 8.14
CA GLY A 33 15.60 -20.08 7.61
C GLY A 33 14.54 -19.71 6.56
N ILE A 34 13.92 -20.74 6.00
CA ILE A 34 12.84 -20.60 5.02
C ILE A 34 11.51 -20.87 5.71
N THR A 35 10.54 -19.95 5.56
CA THR A 35 9.21 -20.15 6.13
C THR A 35 8.31 -20.97 5.20
N THR A 36 7.26 -21.58 5.77
CA THR A 36 6.31 -22.46 5.05
C THR A 36 5.61 -21.78 3.89
N ASP A 37 5.38 -20.47 4.00
CA ASP A 37 4.55 -19.72 3.05
C ASP A 37 5.36 -19.19 1.86
N GLU A 38 6.70 -19.21 1.94
CA GLU A 38 7.56 -18.63 0.91
C GLU A 38 7.43 -19.22 -0.50
N PRO A 39 7.21 -20.55 -0.67
CA PRO A 39 6.96 -21.12 -1.99
C PRO A 39 5.68 -20.55 -2.63
N MET A 40 4.60 -20.41 -1.85
CA MET A 40 3.35 -19.83 -2.32
C MET A 40 3.53 -18.39 -2.81
N GLU A 41 4.38 -17.60 -2.15
CA GLU A 41 4.70 -16.23 -2.59
C GLU A 41 5.39 -16.16 -3.95
N ILE A 42 6.20 -17.17 -4.27
CA ILE A 42 6.89 -17.25 -5.55
C ILE A 42 5.90 -17.68 -6.64
N ASP A 43 5.05 -18.66 -6.35
CA ASP A 43 4.05 -19.16 -7.28
C ASP A 43 2.98 -18.08 -7.58
N MET A 44 2.66 -17.23 -6.60
CA MET A 44 1.74 -16.10 -6.78
C MET A 44 2.14 -15.19 -7.95
N VAL A 45 3.43 -14.93 -8.14
CA VAL A 45 3.90 -14.11 -9.27
C VAL A 45 3.64 -14.84 -10.59
N GLN A 46 3.87 -16.16 -10.63
CA GLN A 46 3.63 -16.97 -11.81
C GLN A 46 2.14 -17.04 -12.15
N TRP A 47 1.26 -17.21 -11.16
CA TRP A 47 -0.19 -17.19 -11.39
C TRP A 47 -0.69 -15.87 -11.97
N ASN A 48 -0.15 -14.73 -11.52
CA ASN A 48 -0.48 -13.43 -12.11
C ASN A 48 0.04 -13.28 -13.54
N ILE A 49 1.21 -13.84 -13.85
CA ILE A 49 1.74 -13.87 -15.23
C ILE A 49 0.85 -14.75 -16.12
N ASP A 50 0.45 -15.93 -15.64
CA ASP A 50 -0.43 -16.87 -16.34
C ASP A 50 -1.82 -16.27 -16.57
N LEU A 51 -2.34 -15.51 -15.61
CA LEU A 51 -3.57 -14.74 -15.78
C LEU A 51 -3.45 -13.74 -16.93
N ILE A 52 -2.38 -12.94 -16.95
CA ILE A 52 -2.17 -11.90 -17.96
C ILE A 52 -1.93 -12.52 -19.35
N LYS A 53 -1.12 -13.57 -19.44
CA LYS A 53 -0.71 -14.16 -20.72
C LYS A 53 -1.73 -15.14 -21.28
N GLU A 54 -2.29 -15.99 -20.44
CA GLU A 54 -3.08 -17.16 -20.86
C GLU A 54 -4.55 -17.06 -20.44
N GLY A 55 -4.92 -16.02 -19.67
CA GLY A 55 -6.28 -15.87 -19.14
C GLY A 55 -6.64 -16.94 -18.12
N LYS A 56 -5.64 -17.60 -17.50
CA LYS A 56 -5.85 -18.63 -16.47
C LYS A 56 -6.37 -17.96 -15.20
N PRO A 57 -7.49 -18.43 -14.61
CA PRO A 57 -8.02 -17.83 -13.39
C PRO A 57 -7.05 -18.00 -12.22
N LEU A 58 -7.01 -17.01 -11.33
CA LEU A 58 -6.29 -17.13 -10.06
C LEU A 58 -7.05 -18.08 -9.12
N PRO A 59 -6.36 -18.77 -8.19
CA PRO A 59 -7.04 -19.46 -7.10
C PRO A 59 -7.90 -18.50 -6.27
N GLU A 60 -9.07 -18.97 -5.81
CA GLU A 60 -10.12 -18.17 -5.16
C GLU A 60 -9.60 -17.36 -3.96
N ASP A 61 -8.75 -17.96 -3.13
CA ASP A 61 -8.22 -17.31 -1.93
C ASP A 61 -7.14 -16.26 -2.21
N LEU A 62 -6.59 -16.23 -3.44
CA LEU A 62 -5.36 -15.51 -3.78
C LEU A 62 -5.60 -14.29 -4.68
N SER A 63 -6.82 -14.10 -5.19
CA SER A 63 -7.20 -12.95 -6.03
C SER A 63 -7.09 -11.59 -5.32
N PHE A 64 -7.08 -11.61 -3.99
CA PHE A 64 -7.01 -10.42 -3.12
C PHE A 64 -5.64 -10.24 -2.47
N TYR A 65 -4.69 -11.15 -2.70
CA TYR A 65 -3.32 -11.00 -2.19
C TYR A 65 -2.54 -10.03 -3.08
N GLY A 66 -1.79 -9.13 -2.46
CA GLY A 66 -1.03 -8.09 -3.16
C GLY A 66 0.24 -8.66 -3.81
N PRO A 67 0.32 -8.78 -5.14
CA PRO A 67 1.45 -9.41 -5.80
C PRO A 67 2.62 -8.45 -6.02
N PHE A 68 2.46 -7.16 -5.71
CA PHE A 68 3.36 -6.10 -6.17
C PHE A 68 4.80 -6.30 -5.71
N PHE A 69 5.04 -6.50 -4.41
CA PHE A 69 6.41 -6.66 -3.90
C PHE A 69 7.06 -7.96 -4.38
N ASN A 70 6.32 -9.07 -4.40
CA ASN A 70 6.85 -10.34 -4.90
C ASN A 70 7.19 -10.26 -6.39
N THR A 71 6.43 -9.49 -7.18
CA THR A 71 6.75 -9.21 -8.59
C THR A 71 8.07 -8.45 -8.73
N ILE A 72 8.32 -7.46 -7.85
CA ILE A 72 9.61 -6.75 -7.82
C ILE A 72 10.75 -7.71 -7.47
N ALA A 73 10.57 -8.57 -6.47
CA ALA A 73 11.58 -9.56 -6.09
C ALA A 73 11.90 -10.55 -7.23
N GLU A 74 10.89 -10.98 -8.01
CA GLU A 74 11.08 -11.81 -9.20
C GLU A 74 11.81 -11.05 -10.33
N ILE A 75 11.52 -9.76 -10.53
CA ILE A 75 12.25 -8.91 -11.49
C ILE A 75 13.73 -8.81 -11.09
N ILE A 76 14.01 -8.54 -9.81
CA ILE A 76 15.38 -8.49 -9.27
C ILE A 76 16.07 -9.83 -9.53
N PHE A 77 15.42 -10.96 -9.23
CA PHE A 77 15.95 -12.29 -9.51
C PHE A 77 16.31 -12.50 -10.99
N ARG A 78 15.44 -12.08 -11.93
CA ARG A 78 15.70 -12.19 -13.38
C ARG A 78 16.90 -11.34 -13.81
N ILE A 79 17.04 -10.13 -13.26
CA ILE A 79 18.18 -9.26 -13.51
C ILE A 79 19.46 -9.90 -12.95
N THR A 80 19.45 -10.35 -11.69
CA THR A 80 20.61 -11.00 -11.05
C THR A 80 21.02 -12.27 -11.79
N LYS A 81 20.05 -13.09 -12.24
CA LYS A 81 20.29 -14.28 -13.07
C LYS A 81 20.96 -13.91 -14.40
N THR A 82 20.52 -12.81 -15.01
CA THR A 82 21.16 -12.31 -16.23
C THR A 82 22.58 -11.84 -15.94
N LEU A 83 22.85 -11.17 -14.83
CA LEU A 83 24.17 -10.61 -14.54
C LEU A 83 25.19 -11.63 -14.00
N SER A 84 24.75 -12.71 -13.35
CA SER A 84 25.62 -13.67 -12.67
C SER A 84 25.80 -14.97 -13.47
N PRO A 85 27.00 -15.28 -14.01
CA PRO A 85 27.26 -16.52 -14.74
C PRO A 85 26.97 -17.79 -13.91
N SER A 86 27.21 -17.75 -12.60
CA SER A 86 26.92 -18.84 -11.64
C SER A 86 25.42 -19.18 -11.50
N LEU A 87 24.54 -18.31 -11.99
CA LEU A 87 23.09 -18.50 -12.02
C LEU A 87 22.57 -18.92 -13.42
N ARG A 88 23.44 -19.00 -14.45
CA ARG A 88 23.06 -19.28 -15.86
C ARG A 88 23.21 -20.75 -16.30
N ASP A 89 24.09 -21.51 -15.66
CA ASP A 89 24.46 -22.90 -15.99
C ASP A 89 23.30 -23.87 -16.36
N GLY A 90 23.34 -24.47 -17.56
CA GLY A 90 22.20 -25.15 -18.22
C GLY A 90 21.62 -26.41 -17.56
N SER A 91 22.15 -26.87 -16.43
CA SER A 91 21.61 -27.99 -15.63
C SER A 91 20.34 -27.63 -14.82
N PHE A 92 19.78 -26.44 -15.04
CA PHE A 92 18.68 -25.87 -14.25
C PHE A 92 17.27 -26.42 -14.53
N HIS A 93 17.08 -27.25 -15.55
CA HIS A 93 15.74 -27.77 -15.88
C HIS A 93 15.26 -28.92 -14.98
N ASN A 94 16.17 -29.63 -14.28
CA ASN A 94 15.84 -30.89 -13.62
C ASN A 94 15.68 -30.85 -12.08
N ASN A 95 15.97 -29.72 -11.40
CA ASN A 95 15.86 -29.64 -9.93
C ASN A 95 15.06 -28.41 -9.48
N SER A 96 13.73 -28.52 -9.48
CA SER A 96 12.77 -27.49 -9.04
C SER A 96 13.11 -26.90 -7.67
N LYS A 97 13.56 -27.72 -6.71
CA LYS A 97 13.96 -27.28 -5.37
C LYS A 97 15.16 -26.33 -5.36
N LYS A 98 16.19 -26.56 -6.19
CA LYS A 98 17.40 -25.72 -6.22
C LYS A 98 17.12 -24.33 -6.80
N LEU A 99 16.23 -24.25 -7.79
CA LEU A 99 15.77 -22.98 -8.35
C LEU A 99 14.94 -22.19 -7.32
N LEU A 100 14.03 -22.86 -6.62
CA LEU A 100 13.21 -22.27 -5.57
C LEU A 100 14.08 -21.64 -4.48
N LEU A 101 15.08 -22.37 -3.97
CA LEU A 101 16.02 -21.85 -2.97
C LEU A 101 16.75 -20.58 -3.41
N LYS A 102 17.15 -20.49 -4.68
CA LYS A 102 17.82 -19.30 -5.23
C LYS A 102 16.89 -18.10 -5.31
N LYS A 103 15.63 -18.31 -5.73
CA LYS A 103 14.60 -17.26 -5.73
C LYS A 103 14.34 -16.73 -4.32
N ILE A 104 14.22 -17.65 -3.35
CA ILE A 104 14.02 -17.31 -1.94
C ILE A 104 15.19 -16.45 -1.40
N LYS A 105 16.44 -16.84 -1.68
CA LYS A 105 17.61 -16.04 -1.27
C LYS A 105 17.56 -14.60 -1.82
N VAL A 106 17.31 -14.43 -3.12
CA VAL A 106 17.20 -13.07 -3.70
C VAL A 106 16.06 -12.29 -3.07
N LYS A 107 14.92 -12.94 -2.77
CA LYS A 107 13.79 -12.34 -2.08
C LYS A 107 14.15 -11.91 -0.65
N HIS A 108 14.91 -12.70 0.11
CA HIS A 108 15.38 -12.35 1.46
C HIS A 108 16.21 -11.07 1.43
N TYR A 109 17.22 -10.99 0.53
CA TYR A 109 18.00 -9.77 0.33
C TYR A 109 17.14 -8.59 -0.13
N SER A 110 16.21 -8.81 -1.07
CA SER A 110 15.33 -7.75 -1.58
C SER A 110 14.42 -7.20 -0.47
N THR A 111 13.91 -8.06 0.41
CA THR A 111 13.07 -7.69 1.55
C THR A 111 13.87 -6.84 2.54
N PHE A 112 15.07 -7.28 2.90
CA PHE A 112 15.93 -6.55 3.82
C PHE A 112 16.36 -5.20 3.25
N LEU A 113 16.85 -5.16 2.00
CA LEU A 113 17.28 -3.92 1.35
C LEU A 113 16.12 -2.92 1.21
N PHE A 114 14.90 -3.41 0.94
CA PHE A 114 13.72 -2.56 0.90
C PHE A 114 13.41 -1.97 2.30
N SER A 115 13.58 -2.75 3.37
CA SER A 115 13.39 -2.30 4.76
C SER A 115 14.31 -1.13 5.15
N ILE A 116 15.45 -0.95 4.47
CA ILE A 116 16.37 0.17 4.72
C ILE A 116 15.68 1.53 4.56
N LEU A 117 14.71 1.61 3.65
CA LEU A 117 13.91 2.81 3.44
C LEU A 117 13.13 3.20 4.71
N ALA A 118 12.67 2.23 5.50
CA ALA A 118 11.95 2.48 6.75
C ALA A 118 12.83 3.19 7.78
N TYR A 119 14.08 2.77 7.93
CA TYR A 119 15.05 3.39 8.86
C TYR A 119 15.31 4.86 8.52
N PHE A 120 15.42 5.17 7.22
CA PHE A 120 15.61 6.55 6.79
C PHE A 120 14.34 7.40 7.00
N THR A 121 13.17 6.85 6.70
CA THR A 121 11.92 7.59 6.82
C THR A 121 11.51 7.79 8.28
N VAL A 122 11.71 6.82 9.16
CA VAL A 122 11.40 6.98 10.59
C VAL A 122 12.26 8.09 11.20
N ALA A 123 13.52 8.22 10.79
CA ALA A 123 14.38 9.33 11.17
C ALA A 123 13.80 10.70 10.73
N LYS A 124 13.27 10.79 9.51
CA LYS A 124 12.60 12.01 9.01
C LYS A 124 11.32 12.35 9.75
N LEU A 125 10.56 11.36 10.21
CA LEU A 125 9.37 11.56 11.03
C LEU A 125 9.71 11.98 12.46
N ALA A 126 10.78 11.41 13.03
CA ALA A 126 11.21 11.70 14.39
C ALA A 126 11.84 13.09 14.54
N GLY A 127 12.59 13.57 13.54
CA GLY A 127 13.32 14.84 13.65
C GLY A 127 12.47 16.07 14.02
N PRO A 128 11.29 16.28 13.41
CA PRO A 128 10.38 17.33 13.82
C PRO A 128 9.86 17.18 15.26
N LEU A 129 9.69 15.95 15.77
CA LEU A 129 9.10 15.70 17.08
C LEU A 129 10.13 15.74 18.23
N CYS A 130 11.34 15.22 17.99
CA CYS A 130 12.34 14.98 19.04
C CYS A 130 13.55 15.94 18.95
N GLY A 131 13.60 16.82 17.96
CA GLY A 131 14.72 17.72 17.73
C GLY A 131 15.84 17.10 16.89
N LYS A 132 16.72 17.95 16.37
CA LYS A 132 17.72 17.60 15.35
C LYS A 132 18.81 16.64 15.86
N ASN A 133 19.17 16.72 17.14
CA ASN A 133 20.30 15.96 17.71
C ASN A 133 19.97 14.48 17.99
N SER A 134 18.68 14.13 18.02
CA SER A 134 18.21 12.79 18.40
C SER A 134 17.65 11.98 17.22
N ILE A 135 17.80 12.48 15.98
CA ILE A 135 17.26 11.85 14.76
C ILE A 135 17.82 10.43 14.56
N TRP A 136 19.12 10.25 14.84
CA TRP A 136 19.83 9.00 14.65
C TRP A 136 19.31 7.87 15.57
N LEU A 137 18.65 8.21 16.67
CA LEU A 137 18.12 7.22 17.61
C LEU A 137 16.90 6.49 17.05
N ALA A 138 16.12 7.14 16.18
CA ALA A 138 14.92 6.54 15.58
C ALA A 138 15.20 5.24 14.79
N PRO A 139 16.19 5.18 13.86
CA PRO A 139 16.52 3.94 13.18
C PRO A 139 17.12 2.89 14.13
N VAL A 140 17.84 3.29 15.19
CA VAL A 140 18.30 2.37 16.23
C VAL A 140 17.12 1.71 16.93
N ILE A 141 16.16 2.49 17.44
CA ILE A 141 14.96 1.96 18.10
C ILE A 141 14.21 0.98 17.19
N LEU A 142 14.05 1.31 15.90
CA LEU A 142 13.39 0.42 14.94
C LEU A 142 14.18 -0.88 14.72
N ALA A 143 15.51 -0.82 14.66
CA ALA A 143 16.36 -2.00 14.48
C ALA A 143 16.39 -2.90 15.72
N PHE A 144 16.25 -2.31 16.92
CA PHE A 144 16.15 -3.07 18.17
C PHE A 144 14.76 -3.64 18.42
N LEU A 145 13.75 -3.30 17.61
CA LEU A 145 12.42 -3.90 17.69
C LEU A 145 12.47 -5.32 17.08
N PRO A 146 12.43 -6.41 17.89
CA PRO A 146 12.77 -7.75 17.41
C PRO A 146 11.86 -8.22 16.27
N ARG A 147 10.59 -7.81 16.30
CA ARG A 147 9.61 -8.11 15.25
C ARG A 147 9.97 -7.44 13.92
N PHE A 148 10.35 -6.16 13.92
CA PHE A 148 10.71 -5.50 12.67
C PHE A 148 12.03 -6.06 12.12
N TRP A 149 13.04 -6.19 12.98
CA TRP A 149 14.34 -6.74 12.60
C TRP A 149 14.22 -8.18 12.08
N GLY A 150 13.70 -9.10 12.89
CA GLY A 150 13.65 -10.52 12.55
C GLY A 150 12.85 -10.81 11.28
N HIS A 151 11.71 -10.15 11.08
CA HIS A 151 10.91 -10.34 9.87
C HIS A 151 11.52 -9.69 8.62
N SER A 152 12.45 -8.73 8.75
CA SER A 152 13.06 -8.02 7.61
C SER A 152 13.84 -8.93 6.68
N PHE A 153 14.18 -10.14 7.14
CA PHE A 153 15.00 -11.08 6.39
C PHE A 153 14.20 -12.08 5.56
N PHE A 154 12.94 -12.36 5.90
CA PHE A 154 12.19 -13.43 5.23
C PHE A 154 10.73 -13.09 4.90
N ASN A 155 10.17 -11.99 5.41
CA ASN A 155 8.75 -11.68 5.28
C ASN A 155 8.48 -10.64 4.16
N PRO A 156 8.16 -11.08 2.91
CA PRO A 156 7.95 -10.19 1.78
C PRO A 156 6.58 -9.48 1.80
N LYS A 157 5.73 -9.75 2.80
CA LYS A 157 4.41 -9.13 2.89
C LYS A 157 4.41 -8.03 3.94
N ASP A 158 4.81 -8.34 5.17
CA ASP A 158 4.69 -7.42 6.31
C ASP A 158 5.72 -6.31 6.30
N ILE A 159 6.97 -6.63 5.97
CA ILE A 159 8.04 -5.63 6.05
C ILE A 159 7.96 -4.63 4.90
N PRO A 160 7.72 -5.04 3.65
CA PRO A 160 7.46 -4.09 2.58
C PRO A 160 6.21 -3.25 2.83
N PHE A 161 5.15 -3.86 3.39
CA PHE A 161 3.94 -3.13 3.79
C PHE A 161 4.25 -2.10 4.86
N ALA A 162 4.90 -2.48 5.96
CA ALA A 162 5.28 -1.58 7.06
C ALA A 162 6.20 -0.44 6.56
N THR A 163 7.17 -0.77 5.71
CA THR A 163 8.09 0.21 5.11
C THR A 163 7.34 1.24 4.29
N MET A 164 6.49 0.78 3.34
CA MET A 164 5.69 1.69 2.53
C MET A 164 4.66 2.45 3.37
N PHE A 165 4.15 1.88 4.45
CA PHE A 165 3.22 2.54 5.37
C PHE A 165 3.91 3.71 6.08
N ILE A 166 5.15 3.54 6.55
CA ILE A 166 5.97 4.60 7.15
C ILE A 166 6.29 5.68 6.10
N VAL A 167 6.67 5.30 4.88
CA VAL A 167 6.90 6.22 3.74
C VAL A 167 5.66 7.05 3.43
N CYS A 168 4.51 6.41 3.27
CA CYS A 168 3.27 7.10 2.96
C CYS A 168 2.83 8.00 4.14
N THR A 169 3.08 7.61 5.39
CA THR A 169 2.83 8.48 6.56
C THR A 169 3.67 9.74 6.53
N PHE A 170 4.95 9.63 6.16
CA PHE A 170 5.83 10.79 5.95
C PHE A 170 5.35 11.69 4.82
N VAL A 171 4.98 11.12 3.68
CA VAL A 171 4.45 11.89 2.54
C VAL A 171 3.11 12.56 2.89
N ALA A 172 2.23 11.88 3.64
CA ALA A 172 0.98 12.44 4.14
C ALA A 172 1.23 13.66 5.04
N ALA A 173 2.20 13.57 5.95
CA ALA A 173 2.56 14.69 6.83
C ALA A 173 3.09 15.89 6.04
N LEU A 174 3.90 15.67 5.01
CA LEU A 174 4.37 16.74 4.10
C LEU A 174 3.21 17.37 3.34
N LEU A 175 2.31 16.55 2.80
CA LEU A 175 1.12 17.02 2.07
C LEU A 175 0.23 17.90 2.96
N LEU A 176 -0.06 17.47 4.19
CA LEU A 176 -0.86 18.24 5.15
C LEU A 176 -0.20 19.56 5.55
N ARG A 177 1.13 19.57 5.72
CA ARG A 177 1.88 20.81 5.97
C ARG A 177 1.69 21.81 4.82
N ASN A 178 1.87 21.35 3.60
CA ASN A 178 1.86 22.24 2.43
C ASN A 178 0.43 22.67 2.06
N LEU A 179 -0.59 21.83 2.32
CA LEU A 179 -2.00 22.22 2.24
C LEU A 179 -2.31 23.42 3.14
N SER A 180 -1.88 23.38 4.40
CA SER A 180 -2.11 24.47 5.35
C SER A 180 -1.43 25.77 4.94
N ILE A 181 -0.22 25.69 4.37
CA ILE A 181 0.53 26.87 3.89
C ILE A 181 -0.15 27.50 2.66
N ASN A 182 -0.78 26.71 1.79
CA ASN A 182 -1.36 27.21 0.54
C ASN A 182 -2.60 28.08 0.75
N ASN A 183 -3.36 27.86 1.83
CA ASN A 183 -4.53 28.69 2.18
C ASN A 183 -4.21 30.19 2.34
N ASN A 184 -2.92 30.56 2.46
CA ASN A 184 -2.49 31.93 2.73
C ASN A 184 -1.80 32.64 1.54
N SER A 185 -1.66 32.01 0.36
CA SER A 185 -0.99 32.66 -0.79
C SER A 185 -1.49 32.19 -2.17
N GLU A 186 -1.89 33.12 -3.03
CA GLU A 186 -2.27 32.84 -4.42
C GLU A 186 -1.04 32.77 -5.33
N SER A 187 -0.45 31.59 -5.51
CA SER A 187 0.67 31.40 -6.44
C SER A 187 0.53 30.12 -7.27
N GLU A 188 0.44 30.26 -8.60
CA GLU A 188 0.31 29.15 -9.56
C GLU A 188 1.42 28.09 -9.42
N LYS A 189 2.65 28.52 -9.08
CA LYS A 189 3.78 27.61 -8.84
C LYS A 189 3.56 26.71 -7.61
N ARG A 190 2.88 27.21 -6.57
CA ARG A 190 2.56 26.45 -5.36
C ARG A 190 1.45 25.44 -5.60
N ASP A 191 0.42 25.79 -6.36
CA ASP A 191 -0.64 24.86 -6.73
C ASP A 191 -0.10 23.68 -7.56
N THR A 192 0.82 23.96 -8.49
CA THR A 192 1.49 22.93 -9.28
C THR A 192 2.27 21.96 -8.40
N PHE A 193 2.95 22.48 -7.39
CA PHE A 193 3.71 21.68 -6.45
C PHE A 193 2.78 20.79 -5.60
N LEU A 194 1.69 21.36 -5.09
CA LEU A 194 0.70 20.62 -4.30
C LEU A 194 0.06 19.48 -5.10
N VAL A 195 -0.30 19.70 -6.37
CA VAL A 195 -0.85 18.63 -7.23
C VAL A 195 0.14 17.48 -7.40
N LYS A 196 1.43 17.77 -7.55
CA LYS A 196 2.46 16.73 -7.62
C LYS A 196 2.54 15.92 -6.32
N GLU A 197 2.40 16.57 -5.17
CA GLU A 197 2.40 15.88 -3.87
C GLU A 197 1.16 15.01 -3.68
N ILE A 198 -0.03 15.46 -4.11
CA ILE A 198 -1.25 14.64 -4.09
C ILE A 198 -1.06 13.39 -4.93
N ILE A 199 -0.56 13.54 -6.16
CA ILE A 199 -0.32 12.42 -7.08
C ILE A 199 0.73 11.48 -6.50
N ALA A 200 1.84 12.01 -5.97
CA ALA A 200 2.90 11.20 -5.37
C ALA A 200 2.38 10.41 -4.15
N PHE A 201 1.60 11.04 -3.28
CA PHE A 201 0.98 10.37 -2.14
C PHE A 201 -0.01 9.28 -2.59
N ALA A 202 -0.90 9.59 -3.54
CA ALA A 202 -1.88 8.63 -4.04
C ALA A 202 -1.23 7.41 -4.73
N ILE A 203 -0.15 7.63 -5.51
CA ILE A 203 0.65 6.55 -6.10
C ILE A 203 1.27 5.71 -4.99
N ALA A 204 1.88 6.34 -3.99
CA ALA A 204 2.50 5.61 -2.88
C ALA A 204 1.48 4.75 -2.11
N VAL A 205 0.27 5.28 -1.85
CA VAL A 205 -0.82 4.51 -1.23
C VAL A 205 -1.34 3.40 -2.15
N GLY A 206 -1.41 3.63 -3.47
CA GLY A 206 -1.78 2.59 -4.43
C GLY A 206 -0.77 1.44 -4.46
N ILE A 207 0.53 1.75 -4.40
CA ILE A 207 1.60 0.76 -4.24
C ILE A 207 1.46 0.01 -2.92
N LEU A 208 1.24 0.73 -1.81
CA LEU A 208 1.03 0.13 -0.49
C LEU A 208 -0.18 -0.83 -0.49
N THR A 209 -1.27 -0.41 -1.13
CA THR A 209 -2.47 -1.24 -1.36
C THR A 209 -2.13 -2.48 -2.19
N GLY A 210 -1.27 -2.30 -3.19
CA GLY A 210 -0.68 -3.35 -4.04
C GLY A 210 0.17 -4.38 -3.31
N ILE A 211 0.73 -4.04 -2.13
CA ILE A 211 1.41 -4.98 -1.24
C ILE A 211 0.38 -5.68 -0.36
N ARG A 212 -0.54 -4.91 0.26
CA ARG A 212 -1.71 -5.45 0.95
C ARG A 212 -2.86 -4.47 0.90
N VAL A 213 -4.07 -5.00 0.68
CA VAL A 213 -5.31 -4.21 0.57
C VAL A 213 -5.45 -3.18 1.69
N GLY A 214 -5.16 -3.54 2.95
CA GLY A 214 -5.24 -2.63 4.12
C GLY A 214 -4.44 -1.32 4.00
N GLY A 215 -3.55 -1.17 3.01
CA GLY A 215 -2.88 0.08 2.70
C GLY A 215 -3.81 1.27 2.44
N PHE A 216 -5.03 1.01 1.96
CA PHE A 216 -6.00 2.08 1.67
C PHE A 216 -6.38 2.90 2.92
N PHE A 217 -6.22 2.35 4.14
CA PHE A 217 -6.53 3.05 5.38
C PHE A 217 -5.75 4.36 5.54
N LEU A 218 -4.60 4.53 4.88
CA LEU A 218 -3.88 5.81 4.89
C LEU A 218 -4.66 6.98 4.29
N ILE A 219 -5.56 6.73 3.33
CA ILE A 219 -6.46 7.78 2.81
C ILE A 219 -7.42 8.22 3.91
N PHE A 220 -7.94 7.28 4.70
CA PHE A 220 -8.80 7.57 5.84
C PHE A 220 -8.05 8.33 6.94
N TYR A 221 -6.81 7.96 7.25
CA TYR A 221 -6.00 8.69 8.24
C TYR A 221 -5.65 10.10 7.78
N LEU A 222 -5.34 10.29 6.50
CA LEU A 222 -5.14 11.62 5.91
C LEU A 222 -6.42 12.47 6.05
N LEU A 223 -7.57 11.92 5.66
CA LEU A 223 -8.87 12.59 5.76
C LEU A 223 -9.21 12.96 7.21
N ALA A 224 -9.09 12.01 8.14
CA ALA A 224 -9.36 12.24 9.55
C ALA A 224 -8.44 13.33 10.14
N THR A 225 -7.15 13.29 9.80
CA THR A 225 -6.18 14.30 10.24
C THR A 225 -6.50 15.66 9.64
N HIS A 226 -6.82 15.74 8.34
CA HIS A 226 -7.17 16.99 7.68
C HIS A 226 -8.45 17.61 8.27
N LEU A 227 -9.49 16.79 8.51
CA LEU A 227 -10.71 17.22 9.17
C LEU A 227 -10.45 17.73 10.59
N PHE A 228 -9.58 17.05 11.35
CA PHE A 228 -9.25 17.47 12.71
C PHE A 228 -8.46 18.79 12.74
N ILE A 229 -7.53 18.97 11.80
CA ILE A 229 -6.76 20.21 11.64
C ILE A 229 -7.69 21.38 11.31
N GLU A 230 -8.61 21.19 10.37
CA GLU A 230 -9.55 22.23 9.91
C GLU A 230 -10.84 22.28 10.76
N TYR A 231 -10.94 21.49 11.83
CA TYR A 231 -12.12 21.41 12.70
C TYR A 231 -12.64 22.78 13.18
N PRO A 232 -11.77 23.75 13.58
CA PRO A 232 -12.24 25.08 13.98
C PRO A 232 -12.97 25.85 12.86
N LYS A 233 -12.82 25.45 11.59
CA LYS A 233 -13.41 26.05 10.40
C LYS A 233 -14.44 25.16 9.70
N LEU A 234 -14.82 24.00 10.28
CA LEU A 234 -15.74 23.04 9.67
C LEU A 234 -17.14 23.66 9.47
N LYS A 235 -17.34 24.23 8.27
CA LYS A 235 -18.65 24.51 7.67
C LYS A 235 -18.85 23.57 6.48
N PHE A 236 -20.09 23.46 5.98
CA PHE A 236 -20.42 22.75 4.73
C PHE A 236 -19.52 23.14 3.53
N LYS A 237 -18.88 24.32 3.61
CA LYS A 237 -17.87 24.81 2.67
C LYS A 237 -16.62 23.91 2.54
N PHE A 238 -16.20 23.20 3.59
CA PHE A 238 -15.00 22.35 3.57
C PHE A 238 -15.06 21.29 2.45
N PHE A 239 -16.14 20.51 2.40
CA PHE A 239 -16.29 19.46 1.38
C PHE A 239 -16.39 20.06 -0.03
N ARG A 240 -16.98 21.25 -0.17
CA ARG A 240 -17.05 21.95 -1.45
C ARG A 240 -15.68 22.44 -1.92
N GLU A 241 -14.84 22.89 -1.00
CA GLU A 241 -13.51 23.44 -1.26
C GLU A 241 -12.50 22.33 -1.60
N TYR A 242 -12.48 21.24 -0.82
CA TYR A 242 -11.53 20.15 -1.00
C TYR A 242 -12.04 18.98 -1.87
N LYS A 243 -13.25 19.06 -2.47
CA LYS A 243 -13.79 17.97 -3.31
C LYS A 243 -12.82 17.54 -4.42
N ASN A 244 -12.13 18.49 -5.05
CA ASN A 244 -11.25 18.22 -6.19
C ASN A 244 -9.92 17.60 -5.74
N PHE A 245 -9.42 18.02 -4.59
CA PHE A 245 -8.30 17.38 -3.91
C PHE A 245 -8.58 15.89 -3.66
N TYR A 246 -9.72 15.57 -3.02
CA TYR A 246 -10.07 14.19 -2.72
C TYR A 246 -10.42 13.37 -3.96
N LYS A 247 -11.04 13.98 -4.98
CA LYS A 247 -11.29 13.31 -6.27
C LYS A 247 -9.98 12.91 -6.96
N LEU A 248 -9.01 13.82 -7.03
CA LEU A 248 -7.70 13.51 -7.62
C LEU A 248 -7.00 12.41 -6.82
N LEU A 249 -6.99 12.53 -5.49
CA LEU A 249 -6.41 11.54 -4.59
C LEU A 249 -6.99 10.14 -4.82
N ILE A 250 -8.32 10.01 -4.76
CA ILE A 250 -9.02 8.72 -4.89
C ILE A 250 -8.80 8.16 -6.29
N ALA A 251 -8.92 8.97 -7.33
CA ALA A 251 -8.76 8.49 -8.69
C ALA A 251 -7.33 8.02 -8.97
N THR A 252 -6.30 8.78 -8.56
CA THR A 252 -4.90 8.33 -8.70
C THR A 252 -4.63 7.06 -7.89
N TRP A 253 -5.18 6.95 -6.68
CA TRP A 253 -5.06 5.72 -5.88
C TRP A 253 -5.70 4.51 -6.57
N GLN A 254 -6.91 4.65 -7.11
CA GLN A 254 -7.61 3.60 -7.86
C GLN A 254 -6.81 3.19 -9.11
N ILE A 255 -6.28 4.17 -9.85
CA ILE A 255 -5.41 3.95 -11.03
C ILE A 255 -4.21 3.09 -10.63
N THR A 256 -3.45 3.52 -9.63
CA THR A 256 -2.23 2.82 -9.22
C THR A 256 -2.55 1.46 -8.62
N THR A 257 -3.58 1.34 -7.79
CA THR A 257 -4.02 0.03 -7.24
C THR A 257 -4.37 -0.94 -8.35
N THR A 258 -5.03 -0.47 -9.40
CA THR A 258 -5.35 -1.32 -10.54
C THR A 258 -4.09 -1.79 -11.27
N VAL A 259 -3.09 -0.94 -11.46
CA VAL A 259 -1.81 -1.37 -12.04
C VAL A 259 -1.13 -2.43 -11.16
N CYS A 260 -1.22 -2.30 -9.83
CA CYS A 260 -0.62 -3.23 -8.90
C CYS A 260 -1.39 -4.56 -8.74
N TYR A 261 -2.67 -4.62 -9.12
CA TYR A 261 -3.50 -5.83 -9.07
C TYR A 261 -4.01 -6.24 -10.45
N PRO A 262 -3.30 -7.15 -11.13
CA PRO A 262 -3.78 -7.76 -12.38
C PRO A 262 -5.14 -8.45 -12.24
N SER A 263 -5.51 -8.91 -11.03
CA SER A 263 -6.83 -9.49 -10.77
C SER A 263 -7.99 -8.52 -11.03
N ILE A 264 -7.79 -7.20 -10.85
CA ILE A 264 -8.79 -6.17 -11.13
C ILE A 264 -9.09 -6.09 -12.63
N TRP A 265 -8.10 -6.40 -13.48
CA TRP A 265 -8.20 -6.26 -14.94
C TRP A 265 -9.24 -7.20 -15.53
N TYR A 266 -9.61 -8.22 -14.77
CA TYR A 266 -10.59 -9.23 -15.14
C TYR A 266 -11.77 -9.29 -14.17
N ALA A 267 -11.88 -8.32 -13.24
CA ALA A 267 -12.82 -8.36 -12.13
C ALA A 267 -14.27 -8.66 -12.53
N PRO A 268 -14.89 -8.07 -13.57
CA PRO A 268 -16.27 -8.41 -13.94
C PRO A 268 -16.47 -9.90 -14.28
N ILE A 269 -15.46 -10.52 -14.90
CA ILE A 269 -15.49 -11.93 -15.30
C ILE A 269 -15.10 -12.82 -14.13
N VAL A 270 -14.11 -12.42 -13.34
CA VAL A 270 -13.71 -13.13 -12.12
C VAL A 270 -14.83 -13.09 -11.09
N ILE A 271 -15.57 -12.00 -10.95
CA ILE A 271 -16.77 -11.89 -10.11
C ILE A 271 -17.90 -12.75 -10.68
N PHE A 272 -18.07 -12.83 -11.99
CA PHE A 272 -19.02 -13.75 -12.62
C PHE A 272 -18.66 -15.23 -12.33
N MET A 273 -17.36 -15.56 -12.33
CA MET A 273 -16.83 -16.90 -11.99
C MET A 273 -16.89 -17.17 -10.48
N LEU A 274 -16.55 -16.20 -9.63
CA LEU A 274 -16.61 -16.32 -8.17
C LEU A 274 -18.06 -16.35 -7.70
N ALA A 275 -18.98 -15.61 -8.32
CA ALA A 275 -20.41 -15.78 -8.09
C ALA A 275 -20.87 -17.19 -8.46
N SER A 276 -20.23 -17.85 -9.41
CA SER A 276 -20.52 -19.25 -9.76
C SER A 276 -20.01 -20.27 -8.73
N SER A 277 -18.92 -19.97 -8.01
CA SER A 277 -18.32 -20.85 -6.98
C SER A 277 -18.84 -20.56 -5.57
N TYR A 278 -19.04 -19.29 -5.24
CA TYR A 278 -19.37 -18.78 -3.90
C TYR A 278 -20.86 -18.87 -3.58
N PHE A 279 -21.71 -18.68 -4.58
CA PHE A 279 -23.12 -19.06 -4.46
C PHE A 279 -23.19 -20.55 -4.81
N GLY A 280 -23.22 -21.42 -3.79
CA GLY A 280 -23.30 -22.87 -3.97
C GLY A 280 -24.37 -23.28 -4.98
N LYS A 281 -24.28 -24.51 -5.50
CA LYS A 281 -25.20 -25.06 -6.53
C LYS A 281 -26.68 -24.84 -6.21
N ASP A 282 -27.02 -24.68 -4.93
CA ASP A 282 -28.37 -24.50 -4.41
C ASP A 282 -28.95 -23.09 -4.60
N THR A 283 -28.14 -22.13 -5.05
CA THR A 283 -28.63 -20.79 -5.40
C THR A 283 -29.13 -20.74 -6.84
N TRP A 284 -30.11 -19.87 -7.12
CA TRP A 284 -30.63 -19.69 -8.47
C TRP A 284 -29.52 -19.41 -9.49
N PHE A 285 -28.51 -18.62 -9.11
CA PHE A 285 -27.38 -18.27 -9.97
C PHE A 285 -26.40 -19.44 -10.18
N GLY A 286 -26.11 -20.21 -9.12
CA GLY A 286 -25.29 -21.44 -9.21
C GLY A 286 -25.94 -22.51 -10.10
N ASN A 287 -27.25 -22.71 -9.98
CA ASN A 287 -28.01 -23.63 -10.84
C ASN A 287 -28.09 -23.15 -12.30
N PHE A 288 -28.24 -21.84 -12.53
CA PHE A 288 -28.24 -21.25 -13.87
C PHE A 288 -26.89 -21.49 -14.60
N LEU A 289 -25.77 -21.36 -13.88
CA LEU A 289 -24.44 -21.59 -14.47
C LEU A 289 -24.09 -23.07 -14.60
N ALA A 290 -24.60 -23.94 -13.73
CA ALA A 290 -24.47 -25.39 -13.86
C ALA A 290 -25.23 -25.93 -15.09
N THR A 291 -26.36 -25.31 -15.44
CA THR A 291 -27.18 -25.66 -16.62
C THR A 291 -26.69 -25.03 -17.93
N HIS A 292 -25.77 -24.04 -17.87
CA HIS A 292 -25.20 -23.37 -19.03
C HIS A 292 -23.65 -23.40 -19.01
N PRO A 293 -23.02 -24.58 -19.22
CA PRO A 293 -21.57 -24.74 -19.16
C PRO A 293 -20.80 -23.94 -20.22
N SER A 294 -21.47 -23.45 -21.28
CA SER A 294 -20.91 -22.51 -22.25
C SER A 294 -20.62 -21.12 -21.68
N LEU A 295 -21.30 -20.73 -20.59
CA LEU A 295 -21.09 -19.47 -19.87
C LEU A 295 -19.97 -19.58 -18.81
N GLN A 296 -19.59 -20.81 -18.42
CA GLN A 296 -18.43 -21.05 -17.56
C GLN A 296 -17.15 -20.87 -18.37
N LEU A 297 -16.67 -19.63 -18.45
CA LEU A 297 -15.40 -19.33 -19.10
C LEU A 297 -14.29 -20.13 -18.40
N LYS A 298 -13.61 -21.04 -19.09
CA LYS A 298 -12.42 -21.72 -18.55
C LYS A 298 -11.14 -20.87 -18.72
N LYS A 299 -11.21 -19.88 -19.61
CA LYS A 299 -10.13 -18.92 -19.91
C LYS A 299 -10.74 -17.56 -20.19
N ILE A 300 -10.08 -16.52 -19.69
CA ILE A 300 -10.48 -15.14 -19.96
C ILE A 300 -9.90 -14.69 -21.31
N PRO A 301 -10.68 -14.11 -22.23
CA PRO A 301 -10.18 -13.74 -23.55
C PRO A 301 -9.05 -12.69 -23.48
N GLN A 302 -7.95 -12.93 -24.21
CA GLN A 302 -6.75 -12.06 -24.18
C GLN A 302 -7.02 -10.63 -24.67
N TRP A 303 -7.97 -10.45 -25.60
CA TRP A 303 -8.36 -9.11 -26.08
C TRP A 303 -8.96 -8.22 -24.98
N TYR A 304 -9.41 -8.79 -23.86
CA TYR A 304 -9.89 -8.04 -22.71
C TYR A 304 -8.78 -7.20 -22.07
N GLY A 305 -7.53 -7.69 -22.07
CA GLY A 305 -6.36 -6.94 -21.58
C GLY A 305 -6.02 -5.71 -22.45
N ILE A 306 -6.27 -5.78 -23.76
CA ILE A 306 -6.07 -4.66 -24.69
C ILE A 306 -7.18 -3.62 -24.54
N LEU A 307 -8.44 -4.05 -24.43
CA LEU A 307 -9.55 -3.17 -24.09
C LEU A 307 -9.35 -2.51 -22.73
N PHE A 308 -8.79 -3.24 -21.76
CA PHE A 308 -8.38 -2.71 -20.46
C PHE A 308 -7.37 -1.57 -20.61
N LEU A 309 -6.28 -1.74 -21.37
CA LEU A 309 -5.27 -0.69 -21.53
C LEU A 309 -5.85 0.57 -22.17
N ILE A 310 -6.73 0.41 -23.16
CA ILE A 310 -7.40 1.54 -23.85
C ILE A 310 -8.37 2.26 -22.89
N ALA A 311 -9.23 1.51 -22.20
CA ALA A 311 -10.22 2.03 -21.26
C ALA A 311 -9.55 2.72 -20.06
N PHE A 312 -8.53 2.07 -19.49
CA PHE A 312 -7.74 2.57 -18.37
C PHE A 312 -7.03 3.86 -18.73
N THR A 313 -6.31 3.89 -19.86
CA THR A 313 -5.64 5.10 -20.34
C THR A 313 -6.63 6.23 -20.56
N SER A 314 -7.81 5.94 -21.09
CA SER A 314 -8.84 6.96 -21.34
C SER A 314 -9.50 7.49 -20.05
N TRP A 315 -9.73 6.63 -19.07
CA TRP A 315 -10.24 7.02 -17.76
C TRP A 315 -9.23 7.89 -17.00
N VAL A 316 -7.96 7.48 -16.97
CA VAL A 316 -6.85 8.27 -16.41
C VAL A 316 -6.83 9.68 -16.98
N LEU A 317 -6.94 9.81 -18.30
CA LEU A 317 -6.95 11.11 -18.99
C LEU A 317 -8.21 11.91 -18.67
N THR A 318 -9.37 11.28 -18.59
CA THR A 318 -10.64 11.96 -18.29
C THR A 318 -10.64 12.54 -16.87
N VAL A 319 -10.22 11.76 -15.89
CA VAL A 319 -10.02 12.22 -14.50
C VAL A 319 -9.04 13.38 -14.48
N PHE A 320 -7.88 13.20 -15.11
CA PHE A 320 -6.83 14.22 -15.11
C PHE A 320 -7.31 15.53 -15.74
N VAL A 321 -8.01 15.47 -16.88
CA VAL A 321 -8.64 16.63 -17.52
C VAL A 321 -9.67 17.30 -16.61
N GLN A 322 -10.61 16.53 -16.05
CA GLN A 322 -11.65 17.09 -15.17
C GLN A 322 -11.04 17.78 -13.94
N THR A 323 -10.07 17.14 -13.30
CA THR A 323 -9.35 17.75 -12.18
C THR A 323 -8.56 18.99 -12.64
N SER A 324 -7.91 18.96 -13.81
CA SER A 324 -7.07 20.06 -14.30
C SER A 324 -7.84 21.32 -14.72
N LYS A 325 -9.13 21.21 -15.06
CA LYS A 325 -9.94 22.38 -15.45
C LYS A 325 -10.19 23.35 -14.31
N ASP A 326 -10.22 22.83 -13.09
CA ASP A 326 -10.55 23.55 -11.86
C ASP A 326 -9.31 23.95 -11.04
N PHE A 327 -8.11 23.44 -11.40
CA PHE A 327 -6.84 23.93 -10.85
C PHE A 327 -6.29 25.05 -11.74
N HIS A 328 -5.72 26.10 -11.15
CA HIS A 328 -5.11 27.23 -11.85
C HIS A 328 -3.85 26.89 -12.68
N ILE A 329 -3.48 25.61 -12.78
CA ILE A 329 -2.24 25.16 -13.42
C ILE A 329 -2.40 25.14 -14.94
N THR A 330 -2.00 26.21 -15.59
CA THR A 330 -2.20 26.43 -17.02
C THR A 330 -1.47 25.39 -17.90
N ALA A 331 -0.32 24.90 -17.44
CA ALA A 331 0.51 23.95 -18.18
C ALA A 331 -0.04 22.51 -18.20
N THR A 332 -0.47 21.98 -17.05
CA THR A 332 -1.07 20.63 -16.98
C THR A 332 -2.44 20.60 -17.64
N LYS A 333 -3.23 21.68 -17.52
CA LYS A 333 -4.50 21.83 -18.24
C LYS A 333 -4.29 21.75 -19.75
N ARG A 334 -3.32 22.48 -20.32
CA ARG A 334 -3.01 22.45 -21.76
C ARG A 334 -2.50 21.09 -22.22
N ILE A 335 -1.66 20.41 -21.44
CA ILE A 335 -1.14 19.07 -21.77
C ILE A 335 -2.28 18.02 -21.69
N ALA A 336 -3.11 18.09 -20.66
CA ALA A 336 -4.26 17.20 -20.48
C ALA A 336 -5.30 17.39 -21.60
N GLU A 337 -5.62 18.64 -21.94
CA GLU A 337 -6.52 18.99 -23.03
C GLU A 337 -5.94 18.55 -24.39
N ARG A 338 -4.64 18.76 -24.63
CA ARG A 338 -3.97 18.27 -25.86
C ARG A 338 -3.93 16.76 -25.93
N ALA A 339 -3.56 16.06 -24.85
CA ALA A 339 -3.54 14.60 -24.81
C ALA A 339 -4.95 14.00 -24.99
N SER A 340 -5.96 14.58 -24.34
CA SER A 340 -7.36 14.19 -24.53
C SER A 340 -7.86 14.45 -25.94
N ASN A 341 -7.48 15.57 -26.56
CA ASN A 341 -7.89 15.91 -27.94
C ASN A 341 -7.11 15.09 -28.99
N PHE A 342 -5.84 14.76 -28.71
CA PHE A 342 -4.98 13.94 -29.57
C PHE A 342 -5.41 12.47 -29.56
N LEU A 343 -5.73 11.93 -28.38
CA LEU A 343 -6.10 10.52 -28.24
C LEU A 343 -7.55 10.24 -28.66
N PHE A 344 -8.44 11.24 -28.70
CA PHE A 344 -9.87 11.01 -28.94
C PHE A 344 -10.52 12.11 -29.79
N LYS A 345 -10.82 11.81 -31.07
CA LYS A 345 -11.80 12.58 -31.86
C LYS A 345 -13.18 12.47 -31.17
N LYS A 346 -13.95 13.57 -31.15
CA LYS A 346 -15.25 13.72 -30.44
C LYS A 346 -16.20 12.50 -30.46
N PRO A 347 -16.38 11.71 -31.55
CA PRO A 347 -17.27 10.54 -31.51
C PRO A 347 -16.74 9.36 -30.67
N VAL A 348 -15.43 9.12 -30.63
CA VAL A 348 -14.81 7.99 -29.91
C VAL A 348 -14.94 8.17 -28.38
N LYS A 349 -14.94 9.42 -27.92
CA LYS A 349 -15.05 9.80 -26.51
C LYS A 349 -16.38 9.39 -25.85
N TYR A 350 -17.48 9.39 -26.60
CA TYR A 350 -18.81 9.10 -26.05
C TYR A 350 -19.24 7.64 -26.26
N ILE A 351 -18.79 7.00 -27.34
CA ILE A 351 -19.26 5.66 -27.72
C ILE A 351 -18.47 4.54 -27.04
N VAL A 352 -17.16 4.70 -26.85
CA VAL A 352 -16.28 3.63 -26.35
C VAL A 352 -15.66 3.97 -24.99
N VAL A 353 -15.22 5.21 -24.82
CA VAL A 353 -14.46 5.66 -23.66
C VAL A 353 -15.32 5.82 -22.40
N PHE A 354 -16.48 6.48 -22.51
CA PHE A 354 -17.32 6.73 -21.35
C PHE A 354 -17.92 5.44 -20.77
N PRO A 355 -18.50 4.51 -21.58
CA PRO A 355 -18.99 3.24 -21.05
C PRO A 355 -17.87 2.39 -20.44
N SER A 356 -16.69 2.34 -21.06
CA SER A 356 -15.57 1.55 -20.54
C SER A 356 -14.98 2.10 -19.24
N ALA A 357 -14.89 3.43 -19.08
CA ALA A 357 -14.50 4.06 -17.83
C ALA A 357 -15.49 3.80 -16.69
N VAL A 358 -16.79 3.82 -16.99
CA VAL A 358 -17.85 3.51 -16.02
C VAL A 358 -17.77 2.05 -15.59
N ILE A 359 -17.73 1.12 -16.56
CA ILE A 359 -17.56 -0.31 -16.30
C ILE A 359 -16.34 -0.52 -15.41
N PHE A 360 -15.22 0.14 -15.70
CA PHE A 360 -13.98 -0.01 -14.95
C PHE A 360 -14.05 0.51 -13.50
N HIS A 361 -14.64 1.68 -13.29
CA HIS A 361 -14.86 2.18 -11.94
C HIS A 361 -15.72 1.21 -11.12
N PHE A 362 -16.76 0.65 -11.74
CA PHE A 362 -17.58 -0.39 -11.11
C PHE A 362 -16.80 -1.69 -10.90
N SER A 363 -15.95 -2.13 -11.85
CA SER A 363 -15.07 -3.29 -11.70
C SER A 363 -14.15 -3.15 -10.49
N PHE A 364 -13.49 -2.00 -10.36
CA PHE A 364 -12.66 -1.68 -9.21
C PHE A 364 -13.49 -1.70 -7.93
N LEU A 365 -14.65 -1.04 -7.93
CA LEU A 365 -15.48 -0.93 -6.74
C LEU A 365 -15.97 -2.30 -6.27
N ILE A 366 -16.43 -3.15 -7.19
CA ILE A 366 -16.89 -4.49 -6.85
C ILE A 366 -15.72 -5.34 -6.37
N TRP A 367 -14.57 -5.32 -7.05
CA TRP A 367 -13.37 -6.01 -6.59
C TRP A 367 -12.95 -5.54 -5.19
N PHE A 368 -12.95 -4.22 -4.97
CA PHE A 368 -12.52 -3.61 -3.71
C PHE A 368 -13.46 -4.00 -2.57
N VAL A 369 -14.78 -3.89 -2.77
CA VAL A 369 -15.76 -4.34 -1.77
C VAL A 369 -15.64 -5.84 -1.53
N SER A 370 -15.45 -6.64 -2.58
CA SER A 370 -15.25 -8.09 -2.46
C SER A 370 -13.99 -8.41 -1.67
N ALA A 371 -12.89 -7.69 -1.89
CA ALA A 371 -11.65 -7.83 -1.15
C ALA A 371 -11.85 -7.50 0.34
N LEU A 372 -12.60 -6.43 0.66
CA LEU A 372 -12.93 -6.09 2.05
C LEU A 372 -13.81 -7.13 2.72
N VAL A 373 -14.83 -7.63 2.01
CA VAL A 373 -15.71 -8.69 2.53
C VAL A 373 -14.94 -9.98 2.72
N TYR A 374 -14.10 -10.35 1.76
CA TYR A 374 -13.23 -11.52 1.86
C TYR A 374 -12.29 -11.38 3.05
N LEU A 375 -11.52 -10.29 3.16
CA LEU A 375 -10.55 -10.10 4.26
C LEU A 375 -11.21 -9.95 5.64
N SER A 376 -12.45 -9.46 5.72
CA SER A 376 -13.19 -9.39 7.00
C SER A 376 -13.80 -10.73 7.40
N LYS A 377 -14.18 -11.58 6.44
CA LYS A 377 -14.76 -12.90 6.69
C LYS A 377 -13.73 -14.03 6.71
N HIS A 378 -12.57 -13.84 6.09
CA HIS A 378 -11.47 -14.80 6.04
C HIS A 378 -10.78 -14.84 7.41
N SER A 379 -11.52 -15.35 8.37
CA SER A 379 -11.08 -15.67 9.71
C SER A 379 -10.57 -17.09 9.67
N TRP A 380 -9.29 -17.24 10.02
CA TRP A 380 -8.69 -18.54 10.22
C TRP A 380 -9.54 -19.31 11.24
N LYS A 381 -10.08 -20.47 10.85
CA LYS A 381 -11.03 -21.26 11.66
C LYS A 381 -10.37 -22.04 12.81
N GLY A 382 -9.13 -21.71 13.15
CA GLY A 382 -8.40 -22.41 14.20
C GLY A 382 -8.71 -21.86 15.58
N ASP A 383 -8.24 -22.60 16.58
CA ASP A 383 -8.28 -22.17 17.97
C ASP A 383 -6.96 -21.49 18.35
N VAL A 384 -7.08 -20.40 19.10
CA VAL A 384 -5.96 -19.67 19.67
C VAL A 384 -5.84 -20.05 21.13
N LEU A 385 -4.64 -20.46 21.56
CA LEU A 385 -4.33 -20.61 22.97
C LEU A 385 -4.20 -19.22 23.60
N PHE A 386 -5.20 -18.80 24.37
CA PHE A 386 -5.25 -17.50 25.03
C PHE A 386 -5.71 -17.68 26.49
N ASP A 387 -4.95 -17.11 27.43
CA ASP A 387 -5.23 -17.19 28.87
C ASP A 387 -5.42 -18.63 29.38
N GLY A 388 -4.60 -19.54 28.87
CA GLY A 388 -4.61 -20.96 29.26
C GLY A 388 -5.74 -21.77 28.63
N ASN A 389 -6.60 -21.17 27.81
CA ASN A 389 -7.72 -21.84 27.16
C ASN A 389 -7.57 -21.80 25.63
N PHE A 390 -8.01 -22.85 24.96
CA PHE A 390 -8.21 -22.82 23.51
C PHE A 390 -9.53 -22.11 23.21
N ILE A 391 -9.43 -20.92 22.62
CA ILE A 391 -10.57 -20.10 22.25
C ILE A 391 -10.61 -20.04 20.73
N SER A 392 -11.76 -20.31 20.14
CA SER A 392 -11.94 -20.14 18.69
C SER A 392 -11.60 -18.72 18.27
N ALA A 393 -10.87 -18.56 17.16
CA ALA A 393 -10.51 -17.26 16.61
C ALA A 393 -11.72 -16.37 16.28
N HIS A 394 -12.93 -16.94 16.20
CA HIS A 394 -14.18 -16.17 16.01
C HIS A 394 -14.77 -15.61 17.32
N ASN A 395 -14.33 -16.09 18.48
CA ASN A 395 -14.90 -15.80 19.79
C ASN A 395 -13.86 -15.19 20.75
N LEU A 396 -12.82 -14.54 20.22
CA LEU A 396 -11.79 -13.93 21.04
C LEU A 396 -12.38 -12.74 21.83
N PRO A 397 -12.03 -12.59 23.12
CA PRO A 397 -12.48 -11.47 23.91
C PRO A 397 -11.81 -10.17 23.45
N TRP A 398 -12.44 -9.03 23.73
CA TRP A 398 -11.87 -7.71 23.41
C TRP A 398 -10.49 -7.47 24.03
N THR A 399 -10.17 -8.17 25.13
CA THR A 399 -8.87 -8.11 25.83
C THR A 399 -7.74 -8.76 25.05
N TYR A 400 -8.05 -9.55 24.00
CA TYR A 400 -7.06 -10.25 23.18
C TYR A 400 -6.07 -9.28 22.54
N ILE A 401 -6.53 -8.28 21.77
CA ILE A 401 -5.66 -7.35 21.06
C ILE A 401 -4.74 -6.56 22.02
N PRO A 402 -5.26 -5.90 23.08
CA PRO A 402 -4.40 -5.20 24.04
C PRO A 402 -3.36 -6.11 24.70
N LYS A 403 -3.77 -7.31 25.15
CA LYS A 403 -2.87 -8.26 25.81
C LYS A 403 -1.82 -8.80 24.86
N TRP A 404 -2.22 -9.13 23.63
CA TRP A 404 -1.31 -9.57 22.57
C TRP A 404 -0.26 -8.51 22.24
N LEU A 405 -0.64 -7.23 22.17
CA LEU A 405 0.32 -6.13 22.00
C LEU A 405 1.28 -6.03 23.20
N MET A 406 0.76 -6.12 24.43
CA MET A 406 1.58 -6.06 25.65
C MET A 406 2.58 -7.20 25.78
N ILE A 407 2.23 -8.42 25.37
CA ILE A 407 3.16 -9.57 25.47
C ILE A 407 4.14 -9.60 24.30
N THR A 408 3.81 -9.02 23.14
CA THR A 408 4.66 -9.10 21.94
C THR A 408 5.59 -7.91 21.75
N ILE A 409 5.29 -6.76 22.34
CA ILE A 409 6.16 -5.58 22.32
C ILE A 409 7.02 -5.61 23.58
N PRO A 410 8.36 -5.62 23.51
CA PRO A 410 9.19 -5.63 24.72
C PRO A 410 8.92 -4.42 25.62
N LEU A 411 8.93 -4.64 26.94
CA LEU A 411 8.59 -3.63 27.96
C LEU A 411 9.31 -2.27 27.79
N PRO A 412 10.62 -2.20 27.45
CA PRO A 412 11.29 -0.92 27.22
C PRO A 412 10.63 -0.06 26.14
N PHE A 413 10.11 -0.68 25.06
CA PHE A 413 9.41 0.05 23.99
C PHE A 413 8.03 0.54 24.43
N GLN A 414 7.35 -0.20 25.30
CA GLN A 414 6.07 0.23 25.88
C GLN A 414 6.27 1.46 26.78
N ILE A 415 7.30 1.43 27.64
CA ILE A 415 7.65 2.56 28.50
C ILE A 415 8.03 3.77 27.64
N ALA A 416 8.92 3.58 26.64
CA ALA A 416 9.33 4.65 25.73
C ALA A 416 8.14 5.23 24.95
N PHE A 417 7.18 4.40 24.54
CA PHE A 417 5.96 4.83 23.87
C PHE A 417 5.10 5.74 24.77
N VAL A 418 4.85 5.34 26.02
CA VAL A 418 4.09 6.15 26.99
C VAL A 418 4.78 7.48 27.28
N ILE A 419 6.09 7.45 27.56
CA ILE A 419 6.89 8.66 27.79
C ILE A 419 6.83 9.58 26.56
N GLY A 420 6.97 9.03 25.35
CA GLY A 420 6.92 9.78 24.11
C GLY A 420 5.56 10.47 23.88
N ILE A 421 4.46 9.78 24.13
CA ILE A 421 3.11 10.37 24.06
C ILE A 421 2.96 11.50 25.07
N LEU A 422 3.31 11.26 26.34
CA LEU A 422 3.20 12.27 27.38
C LEU A 422 4.06 13.51 27.05
N PHE A 423 5.29 13.30 26.58
CA PHE A 423 6.18 14.38 26.16
C PHE A 423 5.55 15.24 25.06
N ILE A 424 4.97 14.62 24.02
CA ILE A 424 4.33 15.36 22.92
C ILE A 424 3.10 16.14 23.41
N ILE A 425 2.27 15.53 24.28
CA ILE A 425 1.07 16.16 24.84
C ILE A 425 1.43 17.36 25.73
N PHE A 426 2.41 17.22 26.62
CA PHE A 426 2.79 18.30 27.54
C PHE A 426 3.61 19.41 26.87
N ASN A 427 4.33 19.11 25.79
CA ASN A 427 5.12 20.08 25.04
C ASN A 427 4.37 20.71 23.85
N ASN A 428 3.04 20.70 23.86
CA ASN A 428 2.19 21.05 22.71
C ASN A 428 2.07 22.57 22.44
N LYS A 429 2.57 23.44 23.35
CA LYS A 429 2.38 24.91 23.27
C LYS A 429 3.07 25.60 22.08
N HIS A 430 4.00 24.94 21.40
CA HIS A 430 4.75 25.50 20.26
C HIS A 430 4.77 24.60 19.03
N GLN A 431 3.78 23.72 18.85
CA GLN A 431 3.82 22.81 17.71
C GLN A 431 3.54 23.53 16.39
N GLU A 432 4.52 23.49 15.48
CA GLU A 432 4.29 23.82 14.09
C GLU A 432 3.24 22.88 13.50
N GLN A 433 2.46 23.38 12.53
CA GLN A 433 1.42 22.61 11.84
C GLN A 433 1.92 21.25 11.33
N TYR A 434 3.19 21.17 10.93
CA TYR A 434 3.83 19.94 10.49
C TYR A 434 3.93 18.89 11.62
N GLN A 435 4.38 19.30 12.82
CA GLN A 435 4.49 18.41 13.98
C GLN A 435 3.11 17.89 14.40
N LYS A 436 2.11 18.79 14.44
CA LYS A 436 0.71 18.44 14.73
C LYS A 436 0.16 17.41 13.74
N SER A 437 0.45 17.59 12.44
CA SER A 437 0.03 16.66 11.39
C SER A 437 0.64 15.27 11.58
N ILE A 438 1.94 15.18 11.90
CA ILE A 438 2.61 13.91 12.19
C ILE A 438 1.95 13.23 13.39
N PHE A 439 1.78 13.97 14.50
CA PHE A 439 1.23 13.41 15.73
C PHE A 439 -0.18 12.85 15.54
N LEU A 440 -1.07 13.62 14.89
CA LEU A 440 -2.43 13.18 14.62
C LEU A 440 -2.48 11.95 13.70
N LEU A 441 -1.67 11.93 12.63
CA LEU A 441 -1.57 10.77 11.76
C LEU A 441 -1.18 9.51 12.54
N LEU A 442 -0.14 9.61 13.39
CA LEU A 442 0.31 8.48 14.21
C LEU A 442 -0.77 8.04 15.20
N LEU A 443 -1.45 8.97 15.88
CA LEU A 443 -2.54 8.65 16.80
C LEU A 443 -3.68 7.88 16.10
N PHE A 444 -4.15 8.37 14.95
CA PHE A 444 -5.18 7.68 14.19
C PHE A 444 -4.71 6.28 13.76
N GLN A 445 -3.47 6.15 13.30
CA GLN A 445 -2.93 4.84 12.88
C GLN A 445 -2.84 3.83 14.02
N ILE A 446 -2.43 4.28 15.22
CA ILE A 446 -2.27 3.40 16.39
C ILE A 446 -3.63 2.93 16.92
N PHE A 447 -4.61 3.84 17.04
CA PHE A 447 -5.83 3.55 17.79
C PHE A 447 -7.01 3.16 16.91
N PHE A 448 -7.12 3.65 15.66
CA PHE A 448 -8.33 3.50 14.86
C PHE A 448 -8.68 2.03 14.55
N LEU A 449 -7.74 1.24 14.02
CA LEU A 449 -8.02 -0.15 13.66
C LEU A 449 -8.25 -1.05 14.88
N PRO A 450 -7.41 -1.01 15.95
CA PRO A 450 -7.70 -1.77 17.16
C PRO A 450 -9.07 -1.45 17.77
N LEU A 451 -9.46 -0.16 17.81
CA LEU A 451 -10.77 0.25 18.31
C LEU A 451 -11.92 -0.30 17.45
N ILE A 452 -11.79 -0.28 16.12
CA ILE A 452 -12.80 -0.85 15.22
C ILE A 452 -12.90 -2.37 15.39
N ALA A 453 -11.76 -3.07 15.50
CA ALA A 453 -11.75 -4.51 15.69
C ALA A 453 -12.44 -4.90 17.01
N ILE A 454 -12.12 -4.19 18.10
CA ILE A 454 -12.74 -4.38 19.43
C ILE A 454 -14.25 -4.11 19.38
N THR A 455 -14.66 -2.97 18.81
CA THR A 455 -16.09 -2.59 18.78
C THR A 455 -16.94 -3.48 17.88
N ARG A 456 -16.35 -4.13 16.88
CA ARG A 456 -17.05 -5.08 16.01
C ARG A 456 -17.03 -6.52 16.52
N GLY A 457 -16.41 -6.80 17.67
CA GLY A 457 -16.19 -8.17 18.15
C GLY A 457 -15.41 -9.01 17.14
N SER A 458 -14.59 -8.36 16.30
CA SER A 458 -13.73 -9.00 15.30
C SER A 458 -12.29 -9.09 15.83
N THR A 459 -12.15 -9.29 17.15
CA THR A 459 -10.88 -9.38 17.87
C THR A 459 -10.14 -10.67 17.62
#